data_AF-A0A9E0UNV6-F1
#
_entry.id   AF-A0A9E0UNV6-F1
#
_cell.length_a   1.000
_cell.length_b   1.000
_cell.length_c   1.000
_cell.angle_alpha   90.00
_cell.angle_beta   90.00
_cell.angle_gamma   90.00
#
_symmetry.space_group_name_H-M   'P 1'
#
loop_
_entity.id
_entity.type
_entity.pdbx_description
1 polymer ?
#
loop_
_entity_poly.entity_id
_entity_poly.type
_entity_poly.pdbx_seq_one_letter_code
_entity_poly.pdbx_strand_id
1 'polypeptide(L)'
;CLAGVFWARRTGFWESEIDGEYIEPDSAENIIIKTNRWLENKLKTDEELCVDWLWLHKRWKTQSNPRQKFRIEHRKNHLPDYLKFYNLDSLPRNTHFFATMPSDKGKLLASLAAVKALRKSRPDAAINAICQPQDEQFLKDTGLFESVSAICEGDKTACNSPLLKVKNLYPDVLINFENNDFSELVRKSVAPLQCFALKGAGEKSKANCICRLDLRQSKLSYPEKLEIFMKYFGLDGELDKNLLGAKSKEEFLKILKGRG
;
A
#
# COMPACT_ATOMS: atom_id res chain seq x y z
N CYS A 1 24.07 -15.69 25.14
CA CYS A 1 25.24 -15.02 24.52
C CYS A 1 24.91 -13.55 24.37
N LEU A 2 25.90 -12.66 24.57
CA LEU A 2 25.73 -11.24 24.27
C LEU A 2 25.53 -11.07 22.75
N ALA A 3 24.56 -10.25 22.36
CA ALA A 3 24.39 -9.84 20.97
C ALA A 3 25.06 -8.47 20.79
N GLY A 4 25.81 -8.28 19.71
CA GLY A 4 26.44 -6.99 19.39
C GLY A 4 25.88 -6.43 18.10
N VAL A 5 25.70 -5.11 18.06
CA VAL A 5 25.44 -4.35 16.83
C VAL A 5 26.70 -3.55 16.51
N PHE A 6 27.10 -3.58 15.24
CA PHE A 6 28.28 -2.89 14.74
C PHE A 6 27.91 -2.10 13.50
N TRP A 7 28.43 -0.88 13.38
CA TRP A 7 28.19 -0.03 12.21
C TRP A 7 29.42 0.80 11.88
N ALA A 8 29.50 1.24 10.63
CA ALA A 8 30.56 2.12 10.16
C ALA A 8 30.07 3.57 10.22
N ARG A 9 30.90 4.46 10.79
CA ARG A 9 30.70 5.90 10.77
C ARG A 9 31.76 6.54 9.88
N ARG A 10 31.34 7.28 8.86
CA ARG A 10 32.26 7.95 7.94
C ARG A 10 32.91 9.14 8.65
N THR A 11 34.24 9.23 8.58
CA THR A 11 35.01 10.35 9.16
C THR A 11 35.67 11.21 8.09
N GLY A 12 35.75 10.72 6.85
CA GLY A 12 36.39 11.41 5.75
C GLY A 12 36.10 10.78 4.38
N PHE A 13 36.84 11.21 3.36
CA PHE A 13 36.80 10.55 2.05
C PHE A 13 37.61 9.25 2.12
N TRP A 14 36.92 8.10 2.04
CA TRP A 14 37.51 6.76 2.25
C TRP A 14 38.02 6.48 3.67
N GLU A 15 37.56 7.24 4.66
CA GLU A 15 37.89 7.03 6.07
C GLU A 15 36.62 6.73 6.88
N SER A 16 36.70 5.74 7.77
CA SER A 16 35.60 5.33 8.64
C SER A 16 36.10 4.73 9.95
N GLU A 17 35.31 4.92 11.01
CA GLU A 17 35.45 4.21 12.27
C GLU A 17 34.36 3.13 12.39
N ILE A 18 34.65 2.06 13.13
CA ILE A 18 33.68 1.01 13.45
C ILE A 18 33.26 1.19 14.91
N ASP A 19 31.98 1.49 15.09
CA ASP A 19 31.37 1.58 16.40
C ASP A 19 30.63 0.28 16.72
N GLY A 20 30.45 0.00 18.02
CA GLY A 20 29.78 -1.20 18.49
C GLY A 20 29.09 -1.01 19.82
N GLU A 21 27.87 -1.56 19.94
CA GLU A 21 27.10 -1.58 21.18
C GLU A 21 26.60 -3.00 21.46
N TYR A 22 26.52 -3.37 22.73
CA TYR A 22 25.92 -4.64 23.13
C TYR A 22 24.42 -4.49 23.37
N ILE A 23 23.67 -5.49 22.95
CA ILE A 23 22.25 -5.67 23.24
C ILE A 23 22.13 -6.74 24.31
N GLU A 24 21.35 -6.43 25.34
CA GLU A 24 21.06 -7.35 26.44
C GLU A 24 20.56 -8.71 25.93
N PRO A 25 21.12 -9.84 26.43
CA PRO A 25 20.75 -11.17 25.99
C PRO A 25 19.24 -11.42 26.09
N ASP A 26 18.67 -12.06 25.07
CA ASP A 26 17.26 -12.42 25.00
C ASP A 26 17.05 -13.61 24.04
N SER A 27 15.81 -13.98 23.75
CA SER A 27 15.49 -14.90 22.66
C SER A 27 15.98 -14.36 21.32
N ALA A 28 16.21 -15.25 20.35
CA ALA A 28 16.67 -14.86 19.02
C ALA A 28 15.70 -13.87 18.34
N GLU A 29 14.40 -14.07 18.49
CA GLU A 29 13.34 -13.21 17.97
C GLU A 29 13.38 -11.81 18.63
N ASN A 30 13.51 -11.76 19.96
CA ASN A 30 13.59 -10.50 20.69
C ASN A 30 14.87 -9.74 20.38
N ILE A 31 16.00 -10.43 20.17
CA ILE A 31 17.25 -9.81 19.72
C ILE A 31 17.02 -9.11 18.37
N ILE A 32 16.34 -9.76 17.40
CA ILE A 32 16.02 -9.14 16.11
C ILE A 32 15.17 -7.87 16.31
N ILE A 33 14.15 -7.91 17.16
CA ILE A 33 13.28 -6.76 17.43
C ILE A 33 14.06 -5.63 18.12
N LYS A 34 14.86 -5.95 19.13
CA LYS A 34 15.73 -4.99 19.85
C LYS A 34 16.74 -4.34 18.91
N THR A 35 17.38 -5.11 18.02
CA THR A 35 18.31 -4.58 17.01
C THR A 35 17.62 -3.63 16.03
N ASN A 36 16.42 -3.99 15.54
CA ASN A 36 15.66 -3.09 14.66
C ASN A 36 15.27 -1.79 15.37
N ARG A 37 14.85 -1.87 16.65
CA ARG A 37 14.51 -0.69 17.46
C ARG A 37 15.74 0.18 17.72
N TRP A 38 16.87 -0.45 18.04
CA TRP A 38 18.15 0.25 18.20
C TRP A 38 18.52 1.01 16.92
N LEU A 39 18.41 0.36 15.76
CA LEU A 39 18.68 0.98 14.47
C LEU A 39 17.72 2.15 14.21
N GLU A 40 16.41 1.95 14.41
CA GLU A 40 15.41 3.01 14.25
C GLU A 40 15.73 4.24 15.12
N ASN A 41 16.11 4.02 16.39
CA ASN A 41 16.50 5.11 17.28
C ASN A 41 17.74 5.82 16.77
N LYS A 42 18.79 5.08 16.39
CA LYS A 42 20.03 5.67 15.84
C LYS A 42 19.76 6.52 14.61
N LEU A 43 18.96 6.04 13.66
CA LEU A 43 18.60 6.78 12.44
C LEU A 43 17.75 8.04 12.72
N LYS A 44 17.03 8.10 13.85
CA LYS A 44 16.28 9.29 14.27
C LYS A 44 17.15 10.32 14.98
N THR A 45 18.20 9.88 15.67
CA THR A 45 19.03 10.76 16.51
C THR A 45 20.32 11.22 15.83
N ASP A 46 20.77 10.52 14.79
CA ASP A 46 22.02 10.79 14.06
C ASP A 46 21.71 10.97 12.56
N GLU A 47 21.71 12.23 12.12
CA GLU A 47 21.37 12.61 10.74
C GLU A 47 22.41 12.11 9.73
N GLU A 48 23.70 12.17 10.06
CA GLU A 48 24.76 11.70 9.17
C GLU A 48 24.69 10.20 8.97
N LEU A 49 24.53 9.44 10.07
CA LEU A 49 24.33 8.01 10.01
C LEU A 49 23.05 7.65 9.23
N CYS A 50 21.98 8.45 9.36
CA CYS A 50 20.77 8.26 8.57
C CYS A 50 21.00 8.43 7.07
N VAL A 51 21.72 9.48 6.66
CA VAL A 51 22.07 9.73 5.26
C VAL A 51 22.95 8.61 4.71
N ASP A 52 24.00 8.23 5.44
CA ASP A 52 24.91 7.16 5.05
C ASP A 52 24.19 5.82 4.97
N TRP A 53 23.33 5.52 5.95
CA TRP A 53 22.48 4.34 5.94
C TRP A 53 21.59 4.34 4.70
N LEU A 54 20.87 5.43 4.40
CA LEU A 54 19.96 5.51 3.24
C LEU A 54 20.72 5.34 1.93
N TRP A 55 21.94 5.86 1.85
CA TRP A 55 22.82 5.69 0.69
C TRP A 55 23.28 4.24 0.53
N LEU A 56 23.73 3.59 1.61
CA LEU A 56 24.16 2.19 1.63
C LEU A 56 22.99 1.23 1.34
N HIS A 57 21.83 1.47 1.96
CA HIS A 57 20.65 0.62 1.93
C HIS A 57 19.69 0.88 0.78
N LYS A 58 19.90 1.89 -0.07
CA LYS A 58 19.20 1.99 -1.39
C LYS A 58 19.31 0.70 -2.24
N ARG A 59 20.20 -0.22 -1.86
CA ARG A 59 20.39 -1.57 -2.41
C ARG A 59 19.44 -2.65 -1.84
N TRP A 60 18.85 -2.47 -0.67
CA TRP A 60 18.07 -3.51 0.04
C TRP A 60 16.58 -3.24 -0.14
N LYS A 61 16.10 -3.50 -1.35
CA LYS A 61 14.72 -3.24 -1.73
C LYS A 61 13.77 -4.31 -1.20
N THR A 62 13.33 -4.20 0.05
CA THR A 62 12.22 -5.02 0.56
C THR A 62 10.92 -4.56 -0.11
N GLN A 63 10.06 -5.50 -0.55
CA GLN A 63 8.78 -5.21 -1.21
C GLN A 63 8.85 -4.30 -2.46
N SER A 64 9.98 -4.24 -3.19
CA SER A 64 10.01 -3.45 -4.43
C SER A 64 9.46 -4.16 -5.65
N ASN A 65 9.39 -5.50 -5.61
CA ASN A 65 8.87 -6.27 -6.73
C ASN A 65 7.37 -5.99 -6.89
N PRO A 66 6.92 -5.37 -8.00
CA PRO A 66 5.51 -5.08 -8.18
C PRO A 66 4.62 -6.33 -8.09
N ARG A 67 5.11 -7.49 -8.56
CA ARG A 67 4.33 -8.75 -8.58
C ARG A 67 3.96 -9.32 -7.21
N GLN A 68 4.52 -8.76 -6.15
CA GLN A 68 4.34 -9.25 -4.78
C GLN A 68 3.82 -8.14 -3.86
N LYS A 69 3.51 -6.96 -4.42
CA LYS A 69 3.22 -5.74 -3.64
C LYS A 69 1.93 -5.85 -2.84
N PHE A 70 0.97 -6.67 -3.27
CA PHE A 70 -0.33 -6.81 -2.61
C PHE A 70 -0.35 -7.86 -1.48
N ARG A 71 0.82 -8.35 -1.03
CA ARG A 71 1.01 -9.18 0.17
C ARG A 71 2.26 -8.78 0.94
N ILE A 72 2.39 -9.26 2.18
CA ILE A 72 3.65 -9.17 2.92
C ILE A 72 4.57 -10.35 2.55
N GLU A 73 5.39 -10.11 1.53
CA GLU A 73 6.63 -10.81 1.15
C GLU A 73 7.67 -11.08 2.25
N HIS A 74 7.66 -12.20 3.00
CA HIS A 74 8.83 -12.55 3.82
C HIS A 74 9.03 -14.05 4.07
N ARG A 75 10.30 -14.50 4.09
CA ARG A 75 10.67 -15.92 4.30
C ARG A 75 10.40 -16.41 5.75
N LYS A 76 10.48 -15.50 6.73
CA LYS A 76 10.19 -15.75 8.14
C LYS A 76 9.17 -14.74 8.66
N ASN A 77 8.07 -15.17 9.25
CA ASN A 77 7.05 -14.26 9.75
C ASN A 77 7.26 -14.00 11.26
N HIS A 78 7.83 -12.84 11.60
CA HIS A 78 8.02 -12.37 12.98
C HIS A 78 6.97 -11.31 13.39
N LEU A 79 5.91 -11.12 12.60
CA LEU A 79 4.85 -10.16 12.91
C LEU A 79 4.13 -10.48 14.23
N PRO A 80 3.82 -11.75 14.59
CA PRO A 80 3.23 -12.06 15.89
C PRO A 80 4.14 -11.68 17.06
N ASP A 81 5.45 -11.95 16.94
CA ASP A 81 6.45 -11.60 17.96
C ASP A 81 6.54 -10.08 18.13
N TYR A 82 6.53 -9.34 17.01
CA TYR A 82 6.52 -7.88 17.01
C TYR A 82 5.29 -7.31 17.73
N LEU A 83 4.09 -7.80 17.42
CA LEU A 83 2.85 -7.36 18.08
C LEU A 83 2.89 -7.63 19.57
N LYS A 84 3.36 -8.81 19.97
CA LYS A 84 3.50 -9.18 21.39
C LYS A 84 4.52 -8.29 22.10
N PHE A 85 5.67 -8.03 21.47
CA PHE A 85 6.75 -7.23 22.06
C PHE A 85 6.32 -5.77 22.32
N TYR A 86 5.59 -5.17 21.38
CA TYR A 86 5.08 -3.80 21.50
C TYR A 86 3.70 -3.70 22.17
N ASN A 87 3.12 -4.83 22.59
CA ASN A 87 1.76 -4.89 23.14
C ASN A 87 0.72 -4.22 22.24
N LEU A 88 0.74 -4.56 20.95
CA LEU A 88 -0.14 -4.02 19.91
C LEU A 88 -1.17 -5.08 19.49
N ASP A 89 -2.43 -4.67 19.38
CA ASP A 89 -3.50 -5.54 18.88
C ASP A 89 -3.42 -5.73 17.35
N SER A 90 -2.80 -4.78 16.64
CA SER A 90 -2.69 -4.80 15.18
C SER A 90 -1.46 -4.04 14.69
N LEU A 91 -1.05 -4.32 13.45
CA LEU A 91 0.14 -3.68 12.87
C LEU A 91 -0.14 -2.18 12.61
N PRO A 92 0.81 -1.29 12.93
CA PRO A 92 0.75 0.10 12.51
C PRO A 92 0.64 0.21 10.98
N ARG A 93 -0.25 1.09 10.51
CA ARG A 93 -0.59 1.22 9.09
C ARG A 93 0.25 2.30 8.41
N ASN A 94 1.55 2.07 8.33
CA ASN A 94 2.51 3.09 7.90
C ASN A 94 2.82 3.04 6.40
N THR A 95 2.38 2.00 5.67
CA THR A 95 2.55 1.96 4.21
C THR A 95 1.33 2.53 3.51
N HIS A 96 1.49 3.63 2.78
CA HIS A 96 0.37 4.38 2.22
C HIS A 96 -0.01 3.90 0.82
N PHE A 97 -1.10 3.13 0.77
CA PHE A 97 -1.78 2.71 -0.45
C PHE A 97 -2.87 3.73 -0.78
N PHE A 98 -2.88 4.21 -2.01
CA PHE A 98 -3.96 5.03 -2.55
C PHE A 98 -4.65 4.28 -3.67
N ALA A 99 -5.98 4.33 -3.70
CA ALA A 99 -6.78 3.70 -4.74
C ALA A 99 -7.66 4.76 -5.43
N THR A 100 -7.52 4.92 -6.75
CA THR A 100 -8.48 5.72 -7.52
C THR A 100 -9.70 4.86 -7.81
N MET A 101 -10.84 5.23 -7.24
CA MET A 101 -12.07 4.46 -7.34
C MET A 101 -12.77 4.71 -8.70
N PRO A 102 -13.34 3.67 -9.33
CA PRO A 102 -14.13 3.82 -10.56
C PRO A 102 -15.39 4.65 -10.32
N SER A 103 -15.86 5.38 -11.33
CA SER A 103 -17.14 6.12 -11.27
C SER A 103 -18.35 5.24 -11.62
N ASP A 104 -18.15 4.17 -12.39
CA ASP A 104 -19.19 3.18 -12.65
C ASP A 104 -19.54 2.41 -11.37
N LYS A 105 -20.83 2.34 -11.05
CA LYS A 105 -21.33 1.68 -9.83
C LYS A 105 -20.92 0.21 -9.75
N GLY A 106 -21.02 -0.54 -10.84
CA GLY A 106 -20.70 -1.97 -10.86
C GLY A 106 -19.21 -2.21 -10.60
N LYS A 107 -18.35 -1.44 -11.27
CA LYS A 107 -16.90 -1.46 -11.04
C LYS A 107 -16.55 -1.03 -9.63
N LEU A 108 -17.16 0.06 -9.12
CA LEU A 108 -16.95 0.58 -7.78
C LEU A 108 -17.18 -0.50 -6.70
N LEU A 109 -18.33 -1.18 -6.74
CA LEU A 109 -18.66 -2.24 -5.77
C LEU A 109 -17.68 -3.42 -5.86
N ALA A 110 -17.31 -3.85 -7.07
CA ALA A 110 -16.32 -4.89 -7.26
C ALA A 110 -14.93 -4.50 -6.74
N SER A 111 -14.50 -3.25 -6.98
CA SER A 111 -13.25 -2.70 -6.45
C SER A 111 -13.22 -2.68 -4.92
N LEU A 112 -14.36 -2.43 -4.26
CA LEU A 112 -14.44 -2.49 -2.80
C LEU A 112 -14.26 -3.91 -2.24
N ALA A 113 -14.74 -4.94 -2.94
CA ALA A 113 -14.44 -6.32 -2.58
C ALA A 113 -12.93 -6.61 -2.68
N ALA A 114 -12.25 -6.06 -3.69
CA ALA A 114 -10.79 -6.14 -3.81
C ALA A 114 -10.05 -5.37 -2.71
N VAL A 115 -10.55 -4.20 -2.29
CA VAL A 115 -9.99 -3.46 -1.15
C VAL A 115 -10.12 -4.26 0.15
N LYS A 116 -11.27 -4.91 0.40
CA LYS A 116 -11.44 -5.79 1.57
C LYS A 116 -10.45 -6.94 1.57
N ALA A 117 -10.23 -7.59 0.43
CA ALA A 117 -9.23 -8.66 0.30
C ALA A 117 -7.80 -8.12 0.50
N LEU A 118 -7.50 -6.95 -0.08
CA LEU A 118 -6.20 -6.29 0.06
C LEU A 118 -5.91 -5.95 1.52
N ARG A 119 -6.90 -5.48 2.28
CA ARG A 119 -6.76 -5.22 3.72
C ARG A 119 -6.30 -6.45 4.50
N LYS A 120 -6.81 -7.63 4.14
CA LYS A 120 -6.41 -8.90 4.76
C LYS A 120 -4.99 -9.30 4.37
N SER A 121 -4.60 -9.06 3.10
CA SER A 121 -3.26 -9.38 2.59
C SER A 121 -2.17 -8.41 3.05
N ARG A 122 -2.56 -7.16 3.35
CA ARG A 122 -1.70 -6.05 3.76
C ARG A 122 -2.25 -5.39 5.03
N PRO A 123 -2.22 -6.08 6.18
CA PRO A 123 -2.67 -5.49 7.45
C PRO A 123 -1.85 -4.28 7.90
N ASP A 124 -0.64 -4.11 7.36
CA ASP A 124 0.31 -3.01 7.57
C ASP A 124 0.07 -1.79 6.65
N ALA A 125 -0.79 -1.91 5.64
CA ALA A 125 -1.06 -0.83 4.71
C ALA A 125 -2.19 0.06 5.22
N ALA A 126 -2.01 1.38 5.13
CA ALA A 126 -3.11 2.34 5.14
C ALA A 126 -3.65 2.48 3.71
N ILE A 127 -4.86 1.99 3.47
CA ILE A 127 -5.57 2.06 2.19
C ILE A 127 -6.46 3.30 2.18
N ASN A 128 -6.16 4.24 1.29
CA ASN A 128 -6.84 5.52 1.15
C ASN A 128 -7.58 5.57 -0.19
N ALA A 129 -8.79 6.08 -0.20
CA ALA A 129 -9.58 6.23 -1.42
C ALA A 129 -9.41 7.63 -2.03
N ILE A 130 -9.36 7.68 -3.36
CA ILE A 130 -9.47 8.89 -4.15
C ILE A 130 -10.66 8.68 -5.09
N CYS A 131 -11.66 9.55 -5.02
CA CYS A 131 -12.91 9.37 -5.75
C CYS A 131 -13.48 10.70 -6.25
N GLN A 132 -14.53 10.62 -7.06
CA GLN A 132 -15.37 11.77 -7.36
C GLN A 132 -16.32 12.07 -6.17
N PRO A 133 -16.82 13.32 -6.03
CA PRO A 133 -17.56 13.75 -4.84
C PRO A 133 -18.83 12.94 -4.54
N GLN A 134 -19.52 12.44 -5.56
CA GLN A 134 -20.77 11.68 -5.38
C GLN A 134 -20.61 10.35 -4.63
N ASP A 135 -19.39 9.82 -4.57
CA ASP A 135 -19.09 8.54 -3.91
C ASP A 135 -18.44 8.72 -2.54
N GLU A 136 -18.09 9.94 -2.15
CA GLU A 136 -17.31 10.23 -0.95
C GLU A 136 -17.97 9.68 0.33
N GLN A 137 -19.23 10.04 0.55
CA GLN A 137 -19.95 9.64 1.76
C GLN A 137 -20.13 8.12 1.82
N PHE A 138 -20.50 7.51 0.70
CA PHE A 138 -20.65 6.05 0.62
C PHE A 138 -19.34 5.34 0.97
N LEU A 139 -18.21 5.79 0.43
CA LEU A 139 -16.90 5.20 0.72
C LEU A 139 -16.52 5.36 2.19
N LYS A 140 -16.82 6.51 2.81
CA LYS A 140 -16.64 6.70 4.26
C LYS A 140 -17.48 5.71 5.07
N ASP A 141 -18.74 5.50 4.68
CA ASP A 141 -19.68 4.62 5.40
C ASP A 141 -19.29 3.13 5.36
N THR A 142 -18.42 2.73 4.42
CA THR A 142 -17.88 1.36 4.35
C THR A 142 -16.89 1.06 5.48
N GLY A 143 -16.17 2.07 5.99
CA GLY A 143 -15.09 1.86 6.96
C GLY A 143 -13.87 1.09 6.43
N LEU A 144 -13.76 0.90 5.10
CA LEU A 144 -12.65 0.15 4.49
C LEU A 144 -11.36 0.97 4.32
N PHE A 145 -11.45 2.30 4.42
CA PHE A 145 -10.36 3.23 4.14
C PHE A 145 -9.98 4.06 5.37
N GLU A 146 -8.69 4.40 5.50
CA GLU A 146 -8.19 5.32 6.51
C GLU A 146 -8.62 6.76 6.20
N SER A 147 -8.62 7.11 4.92
CA SER A 147 -9.10 8.41 4.45
C SER A 147 -9.75 8.28 3.08
N VAL A 148 -10.68 9.20 2.80
CA VAL A 148 -11.35 9.33 1.51
C VAL A 148 -11.17 10.77 1.04
N SER A 149 -10.53 10.95 -0.12
CA SER A 149 -10.30 12.26 -0.73
C SER A 149 -11.17 12.39 -1.98
N ALA A 150 -12.21 13.23 -1.89
CA ALA A 150 -12.99 13.62 -3.06
C ALA A 150 -12.26 14.67 -3.89
N ILE A 151 -12.26 14.50 -5.21
CA ILE A 151 -11.64 15.44 -6.15
C ILE A 151 -12.70 15.87 -7.15
N CYS A 152 -12.99 17.17 -7.20
CA CYS A 152 -13.86 17.77 -8.20
C CYS A 152 -13.07 17.97 -9.51
N GLU A 153 -13.52 17.34 -10.59
CA GLU A 153 -13.01 17.61 -11.93
C GLU A 153 -13.47 18.99 -12.42
N GLY A 154 -12.61 19.72 -13.14
CA GLY A 154 -12.95 20.99 -13.80
C GLY A 154 -12.48 22.26 -13.09
N ASP A 155 -12.48 22.31 -11.76
CA ASP A 155 -11.90 23.44 -11.00
C ASP A 155 -10.46 23.12 -10.56
N LYS A 156 -9.49 23.75 -11.21
CA LYS A 156 -8.05 23.54 -10.94
C LYS A 156 -7.69 23.83 -9.48
N THR A 157 -8.27 24.86 -8.89
CA THR A 157 -8.00 25.28 -7.51
C THR A 157 -8.60 24.30 -6.50
N ALA A 158 -9.87 23.90 -6.70
CA ALA A 158 -10.53 22.92 -5.85
C ALA A 158 -9.91 21.51 -5.98
N CYS A 159 -9.38 21.17 -7.15
CA CYS A 159 -8.71 19.90 -7.41
C CYS A 159 -7.29 19.84 -6.78
N ASN A 160 -6.55 20.95 -6.79
CA ASN A 160 -5.16 20.98 -6.34
C ASN A 160 -4.99 20.81 -4.82
N SER A 161 -5.90 21.34 -4.00
CA SER A 161 -5.75 21.28 -2.53
C SER A 161 -5.85 19.84 -1.98
N PRO A 162 -6.87 19.03 -2.32
CA PRO A 162 -6.93 17.62 -1.93
C PRO A 162 -5.76 16.81 -2.48
N LEU A 163 -5.35 17.04 -3.72
CA LEU A 163 -4.22 16.34 -4.33
C LEU A 163 -2.88 16.67 -3.67
N LEU A 164 -2.69 17.91 -3.23
CA LEU A 164 -1.50 18.29 -2.47
C LEU A 164 -1.46 17.60 -1.11
N LYS A 165 -2.60 17.48 -0.43
CA LYS A 165 -2.70 16.71 0.82
C LYS A 165 -2.33 15.25 0.59
N VAL A 166 -2.88 14.62 -0.44
CA VAL A 166 -2.54 13.24 -0.84
C VAL A 166 -1.04 13.11 -1.13
N LYS A 167 -0.47 14.03 -1.90
CA LYS A 167 0.96 14.02 -2.24
C LYS A 167 1.85 14.13 -0.99
N ASN A 168 1.47 14.95 -0.03
CA ASN A 168 2.21 15.14 1.23
C ASN A 168 2.13 13.93 2.17
N LEU A 169 1.25 12.96 1.89
CA LEU A 169 1.25 11.65 2.55
C LEU A 169 2.21 10.64 1.90
N TYR A 170 3.03 11.09 0.93
CA TYR A 170 4.04 10.30 0.22
C TYR A 170 3.55 8.91 -0.22
N PRO A 171 2.63 8.85 -1.21
CA PRO A 171 2.02 7.58 -1.62
C PRO A 171 3.06 6.56 -2.10
N ASP A 172 3.20 5.47 -1.35
CA ASP A 172 4.05 4.33 -1.72
C ASP A 172 3.52 3.62 -2.96
N VAL A 173 2.20 3.46 -3.00
CA VAL A 173 1.47 2.68 -3.99
C VAL A 173 0.22 3.46 -4.41
N LEU A 174 0.02 3.60 -5.72
CA LEU A 174 -1.24 4.02 -6.32
C LEU A 174 -1.85 2.85 -7.10
N ILE A 175 -3.13 2.55 -6.86
CA ILE A 175 -3.90 1.52 -7.55
C ILE A 175 -4.98 2.20 -8.39
N ASN A 176 -4.87 2.08 -9.70
CA ASN A 176 -5.89 2.55 -10.63
C ASN A 176 -6.83 1.38 -10.96
N PHE A 177 -8.00 1.37 -10.32
CA PHE A 177 -9.05 0.38 -10.63
C PHE A 177 -9.73 0.64 -11.98
N GLU A 178 -9.61 1.84 -12.52
CA GLU A 178 -10.07 2.23 -13.85
C GLU A 178 -9.02 3.13 -14.52
N ASN A 179 -8.80 2.96 -15.83
CA ASN A 179 -7.97 3.87 -16.62
C ASN A 179 -8.86 4.89 -17.30
N ASN A 180 -8.89 6.09 -16.74
CA ASN A 180 -9.59 7.25 -17.29
C ASN A 180 -8.79 8.53 -17.00
N ASP A 181 -9.27 9.67 -17.52
CA ASP A 181 -8.58 10.96 -17.35
C ASP A 181 -8.46 11.36 -15.87
N PHE A 182 -9.44 10.99 -15.03
CA PHE A 182 -9.38 11.16 -13.58
C PHE A 182 -8.16 10.46 -12.97
N SER A 183 -8.02 9.16 -13.23
CA SER A 183 -6.92 8.34 -12.71
C SER A 183 -5.55 8.83 -13.18
N GLU A 184 -5.47 9.38 -14.41
CA GLU A 184 -4.25 9.94 -14.97
C GLU A 184 -3.91 11.30 -14.36
N LEU A 185 -4.92 12.14 -14.12
CA LEU A 185 -4.77 13.40 -13.40
C LEU A 185 -4.22 13.15 -11.99
N VAL A 186 -4.80 12.20 -11.26
CA VAL A 186 -4.33 11.83 -9.93
C VAL A 186 -2.89 11.33 -9.98
N ARG A 187 -2.59 10.37 -10.88
CA ARG A 187 -1.24 9.82 -11.05
C ARG A 187 -0.20 10.91 -11.32
N LYS A 188 -0.52 11.87 -12.20
CA LYS A 188 0.38 12.96 -12.56
C LYS A 188 0.63 13.91 -11.38
N SER A 189 -0.42 14.24 -10.64
CA SER A 189 -0.33 15.20 -9.53
C SER A 189 0.37 14.61 -8.31
N VAL A 190 0.10 13.34 -8.00
CA VAL A 190 0.66 12.63 -6.86
C VAL A 190 2.08 12.13 -7.12
N ALA A 191 2.38 11.75 -8.37
CA ALA A 191 3.67 11.17 -8.79
C ALA A 191 4.15 10.00 -7.89
N PRO A 192 3.32 8.93 -7.75
CA PRO A 192 3.65 7.81 -6.88
C PRO A 192 4.87 7.02 -7.40
N LEU A 193 5.59 6.37 -6.49
CA LEU A 193 6.72 5.50 -6.86
C LEU A 193 6.26 4.31 -7.71
N GLN A 194 5.15 3.67 -7.31
CA GLN A 194 4.53 2.57 -8.04
C GLN A 194 3.06 2.86 -8.29
N CYS A 195 2.66 2.87 -9.55
CA CYS A 195 1.28 3.00 -10.00
C CYS A 195 0.88 1.71 -10.72
N PHE A 196 -0.15 1.06 -10.20
CA PHE A 196 -0.67 -0.23 -10.65
C PHE A 196 -1.93 -0.02 -11.47
N ALA A 197 -1.98 -0.61 -12.65
CA ALA A 197 -3.17 -0.57 -13.49
C ALA A 197 -3.39 -1.89 -14.24
N LEU A 198 -4.66 -2.20 -14.45
CA LEU A 198 -5.08 -3.23 -15.39
C LEU A 198 -5.09 -2.64 -16.80
N LYS A 199 -4.72 -3.41 -17.84
CA LYS A 199 -4.80 -2.96 -19.23
C LYS A 199 -5.40 -4.05 -20.11
N GLY A 200 -6.58 -3.80 -20.66
CA GLY A 200 -7.19 -4.62 -21.69
C GLY A 200 -6.58 -4.42 -23.09
N ALA A 201 -7.00 -5.26 -24.04
CA ALA A 201 -6.61 -5.13 -25.43
C ALA A 201 -7.07 -3.77 -26.01
N GLY A 202 -6.12 -2.98 -26.54
CA GLY A 202 -6.39 -1.66 -27.13
C GLY A 202 -6.51 -0.50 -26.14
N GLU A 203 -6.60 -0.76 -24.84
CA GLU A 203 -6.63 0.30 -23.82
C GLU A 203 -5.26 0.99 -23.69
N LYS A 204 -5.23 2.21 -23.15
CA LYS A 204 -4.00 2.95 -22.83
C LYS A 204 -3.90 3.14 -21.32
N SER A 205 -2.71 3.02 -20.78
CA SER A 205 -2.39 3.35 -19.38
C SER A 205 -0.94 3.83 -19.30
N LYS A 206 -0.69 4.84 -18.48
CA LYS A 206 0.64 5.41 -18.21
C LYS A 206 1.17 5.00 -16.82
N ALA A 207 0.50 4.04 -16.18
CA ALA A 207 0.99 3.37 -14.98
C ALA A 207 2.33 2.66 -15.26
N ASN A 208 3.22 2.60 -14.27
CA ASN A 208 4.51 1.92 -14.42
C ASN A 208 4.45 0.41 -14.06
N CYS A 209 3.41 -0.03 -13.36
CA CYS A 209 3.15 -1.43 -13.03
C CYS A 209 1.85 -1.88 -13.72
N ILE A 210 1.96 -2.56 -14.86
CA ILE A 210 0.78 -2.91 -15.69
C ILE A 210 0.53 -4.43 -15.68
N CYS A 211 -0.70 -4.83 -15.33
CA CYS A 211 -1.23 -6.16 -15.63
C CYS A 211 -1.87 -6.11 -17.02
N ARG A 212 -1.28 -6.82 -18.00
CA ARG A 212 -1.80 -6.85 -19.37
C ARG A 212 -2.68 -8.08 -19.54
N LEU A 213 -3.92 -7.88 -19.94
CA LEU A 213 -4.84 -8.94 -20.30
C LEU A 213 -4.64 -9.32 -21.77
N ASP A 214 -4.68 -10.61 -22.06
CA ASP A 214 -4.75 -11.10 -23.44
C ASP A 214 -6.13 -10.83 -24.07
N LEU A 215 -6.30 -11.17 -25.35
CA LEU A 215 -7.55 -10.96 -26.09
C LEU A 215 -8.75 -11.72 -25.50
N ARG A 216 -8.54 -12.89 -24.89
CA ARG A 216 -9.60 -13.70 -24.27
C ARG A 216 -9.97 -13.10 -22.92
N GLN A 217 -8.98 -12.81 -22.09
CA GLN A 217 -9.13 -12.19 -20.78
C GLN A 217 -9.76 -10.79 -20.88
N SER A 218 -9.49 -10.06 -21.97
CA SER A 218 -10.10 -8.76 -22.24
C SER A 218 -11.62 -8.82 -22.44
N LYS A 219 -12.20 -9.99 -22.72
CA LYS A 219 -13.65 -10.19 -22.85
C LYS A 219 -14.35 -10.59 -21.55
N LEU A 220 -13.60 -10.88 -20.49
CA LEU A 220 -14.15 -11.23 -19.19
C LEU A 220 -14.92 -10.08 -18.56
N SER A 221 -15.78 -10.41 -17.59
CA SER A 221 -16.46 -9.42 -16.75
C SER A 221 -15.46 -8.63 -15.91
N TYR A 222 -15.84 -7.45 -15.45
CA TYR A 222 -14.95 -6.62 -14.63
C TYR A 222 -14.49 -7.32 -13.34
N PRO A 223 -15.35 -8.00 -12.55
CA PRO A 223 -14.91 -8.76 -11.38
C PRO A 223 -13.84 -9.81 -11.68
N GLU A 224 -13.98 -10.56 -12.78
CA GLU A 224 -13.00 -11.57 -13.18
C GLU A 224 -11.66 -10.93 -13.58
N LYS A 225 -11.71 -9.84 -14.35
CA LYS A 225 -10.52 -9.06 -14.70
C LYS A 225 -9.83 -8.49 -13.47
N LEU A 226 -10.60 -8.01 -12.51
CA LEU A 226 -10.12 -7.47 -11.24
C LEU A 226 -9.45 -8.57 -10.42
N GLU A 227 -9.99 -9.78 -10.37
CA GLU A 227 -9.37 -10.90 -9.70
C GLU A 227 -8.00 -11.25 -10.32
N ILE A 228 -7.91 -11.29 -11.65
CA ILE A 228 -6.64 -11.47 -12.38
C ILE A 228 -5.66 -10.36 -12.01
N PHE A 229 -6.10 -9.10 -12.05
CA PHE A 229 -5.29 -7.93 -11.72
C PHE A 229 -4.69 -8.04 -10.31
N MET A 230 -5.53 -8.32 -9.31
CA MET A 230 -5.11 -8.37 -7.92
C MET A 230 -4.16 -9.55 -7.66
N LYS A 231 -4.48 -10.75 -8.19
CA LYS A 231 -3.61 -11.94 -8.07
C LYS A 231 -2.28 -11.75 -8.79
N TYR A 232 -2.26 -11.08 -9.95
CA TYR A 232 -1.04 -10.79 -10.71
C TYR A 232 -0.02 -9.95 -9.91
N PHE A 233 -0.51 -9.07 -9.03
CA PHE A 233 0.31 -8.24 -8.15
C PHE A 233 0.48 -8.82 -6.73
N GLY A 234 0.07 -10.08 -6.54
CA GLY A 234 0.38 -10.85 -5.36
C GLY A 234 -0.64 -10.75 -4.23
N LEU A 235 -1.90 -10.40 -4.51
CA LEU A 235 -2.97 -10.48 -3.52
C LEU A 235 -3.04 -11.92 -2.96
N ASP A 236 -3.17 -12.03 -1.64
CA ASP A 236 -3.34 -13.30 -0.95
C ASP A 236 -4.82 -13.56 -0.61
N GLY A 237 -5.34 -14.69 -1.07
CA GLY A 237 -6.75 -15.07 -0.95
C GLY A 237 -7.64 -14.66 -2.14
N GLU A 238 -8.95 -14.71 -1.91
CA GLU A 238 -9.98 -14.52 -2.94
C GLU A 238 -10.86 -13.31 -2.64
N LEU A 239 -11.51 -12.79 -3.70
CA LEU A 239 -12.52 -11.76 -3.57
C LEU A 239 -13.81 -12.37 -2.98
N ASP A 240 -14.42 -11.64 -2.05
CA ASP A 240 -15.66 -12.07 -1.40
C ASP A 240 -16.82 -12.09 -2.41
N LYS A 241 -17.27 -13.30 -2.77
CA LYS A 241 -18.31 -13.52 -3.78
C LYS A 241 -19.66 -12.87 -3.42
N ASN A 242 -19.97 -12.76 -2.12
CA ASN A 242 -21.20 -12.09 -1.69
C ASN A 242 -21.12 -10.59 -1.96
N LEU A 243 -19.97 -9.98 -1.71
CA LEU A 243 -19.75 -8.56 -2.04
C LEU A 243 -19.72 -8.30 -3.54
N LEU A 244 -19.16 -9.23 -4.33
CA LEU A 244 -19.18 -9.14 -5.79
C LEU A 244 -20.60 -9.24 -6.38
N GLY A 245 -21.53 -9.91 -5.67
CA GLY A 245 -22.92 -10.06 -6.10
C GLY A 245 -23.81 -8.85 -5.77
N ALA A 246 -23.33 -7.88 -5.00
CA ALA A 246 -24.12 -6.72 -4.59
C ALA A 246 -24.53 -5.84 -5.78
N LYS A 247 -25.83 -5.50 -5.86
CA LYS A 247 -26.40 -4.70 -6.95
C LYS A 247 -26.58 -3.21 -6.59
N SER A 248 -26.54 -2.89 -5.30
CA SER A 248 -26.65 -1.51 -4.80
C SER A 248 -25.65 -1.20 -3.69
N LYS A 249 -25.47 0.10 -3.43
CA LYS A 249 -24.62 0.60 -2.34
C LYS A 249 -25.17 0.17 -0.97
N GLU A 250 -26.49 0.20 -0.80
CA GLU A 250 -27.15 -0.22 0.44
C GLU A 250 -26.98 -1.72 0.68
N GLU A 251 -27.18 -2.54 -0.36
CA GLU A 251 -26.98 -3.99 -0.29
C GLU A 251 -25.52 -4.32 0.08
N PHE A 252 -24.56 -3.65 -0.56
CA PHE A 252 -23.15 -3.82 -0.25
C PHE A 252 -22.84 -3.52 1.22
N LEU A 253 -23.37 -2.41 1.76
CA LEU A 253 -23.16 -2.06 3.18
C LEU A 253 -23.79 -3.08 4.13
N LYS A 254 -24.96 -3.65 3.79
CA LYS A 254 -25.58 -4.71 4.59
C LYS A 254 -24.71 -5.96 4.65
N ILE A 255 -24.23 -6.42 3.49
CA ILE A 255 -23.35 -7.60 3.39
C ILE A 255 -22.03 -7.32 4.13
N LEU A 256 -21.44 -6.14 3.93
CA LEU A 256 -20.17 -5.77 4.55
C LEU A 256 -20.25 -5.75 6.09
N LYS A 257 -21.33 -5.19 6.65
CA LYS A 257 -21.53 -5.07 8.10
C LYS A 257 -22.06 -6.35 8.76
N GLY A 258 -22.23 -7.44 8.01
CA GLY A 258 -22.78 -8.69 8.52
C GLY A 258 -24.24 -8.56 9.00
N ARG A 259 -25.01 -7.60 8.47
CA ARG A 259 -26.43 -7.39 8.79
C ARG A 259 -27.31 -8.06 7.72
N GLY A 260 -27.10 -9.35 7.52
CA GLY A 260 -27.91 -10.24 6.69
C GLY A 260 -28.56 -11.30 7.55
#